data_AF-A0A845YHK6-F1
#
_entry.id   AF-A0A845YHK6-F1
#
_cell.length_a   1.000
_cell.length_b   1.000
_cell.length_c   1.000
_cell.angle_alpha   90.00
_cell.angle_beta   90.00
_cell.angle_gamma   90.00
#
_symmetry.space_group_name_H-M   'P 1'
#
loop_
_entity.id
_entity.type
_entity.pdbx_description
1 polymer ?
#
loop_
_entity_poly.entity_id
_entity_poly.type
_entity_poly.pdbx_seq_one_letter_code
_entity_poly.pdbx_strand_id
1 'polypeptide(L)' 'MFHQASHGKRLLRLDGHADLKYCAQTDVLDVLPIQQEPGVLGIEN' A
#
# COMPACT_ATOMS: atom_id res chain seq x y z
N MET A 1 14.10 3.48 0.63
CA MET A 1 13.41 3.69 1.92
C MET A 1 12.72 2.42 2.43
N PHE A 2 11.77 1.82 1.71
CA PHE A 2 10.98 0.67 2.21
C PHE A 2 11.80 -0.58 2.61
N HIS A 3 12.85 -0.94 1.88
CA HIS A 3 13.72 -2.09 2.22
C HIS A 3 14.51 -1.89 3.54
N GLN A 4 14.67 -0.65 3.99
CA GLN A 4 15.42 -0.32 5.20
C GLN A 4 14.52 -0.20 6.44
N ALA A 5 13.21 0.04 6.25
CA ALA A 5 12.24 0.12 7.34
C ALA A 5 12.06 -1.24 8.04
N SER A 6 11.79 -1.24 9.35
CA SER A 6 11.57 -2.46 10.14
C SER A 6 10.45 -3.33 9.57
N HIS A 7 9.33 -2.70 9.18
CA HIS A 7 8.20 -3.38 8.58
C HIS A 7 8.53 -3.94 7.19
N GLY A 8 9.25 -3.19 6.35
CA GLY A 8 9.67 -3.67 5.03
C GLY A 8 10.62 -4.87 5.12
N LYS A 9 11.55 -4.88 6.08
CA LYS A 9 12.39 -6.06 6.37
C LYS A 9 11.58 -7.28 6.79
N ARG A 10 10.45 -7.11 7.49
CA ARG A 10 9.54 -8.21 7.82
C ARG A 10 8.85 -8.74 6.56
N LEU A 11 8.39 -7.85 5.69
CA LEU A 11 7.72 -8.23 4.45
C LEU A 11 8.66 -8.98 3.49
N LEU A 12 9.93 -8.59 3.41
CA LEU A 12 10.96 -9.31 2.65
C LEU A 12 11.16 -10.76 3.14
N ARG A 13 11.03 -11.01 4.45
CA ARG A 13 11.08 -12.39 5.00
C ARG A 13 9.85 -13.23 4.68
N LEU A 14 8.80 -12.60 4.16
CA LEU A 14 7.57 -13.24 3.71
C LEU A 14 7.46 -13.24 2.17
N ASP A 15 8.57 -13.03 1.46
CA ASP A 15 8.62 -12.95 -0.01
C ASP A 15 7.79 -11.81 -0.63
N GLY A 16 7.45 -10.77 0.13
CA GLY A 16 6.64 -9.64 -0.34
C GLY A 16 7.41 -8.60 -1.16
N HIS A 17 8.32 -9.04 -2.02
CA HIS A 17 9.08 -8.16 -2.92
C HIS A 17 8.17 -7.39 -3.89
N ALA A 18 7.14 -8.05 -4.42
CA ALA A 18 6.18 -7.44 -5.35
C ALA A 18 5.39 -6.31 -4.67
N ASP A 19 4.93 -6.54 -3.44
CA ASP A 19 4.20 -5.54 -2.64
C ASP A 19 5.05 -4.29 -2.40
N LEU A 20 6.32 -4.46 -2.00
CA LEU A 20 7.22 -3.33 -1.81
C LEU A 20 7.48 -2.56 -3.10
N LYS A 21 7.53 -3.24 -4.24
CA LYS A 21 7.72 -2.61 -5.54
C LYS A 21 6.48 -1.82 -5.95
N TYR A 22 5.29 -2.39 -5.79
CA TYR A 22 4.02 -1.74 -6.14
C TYR A 22 3.73 -0.54 -5.24
N CYS A 23 3.80 -0.71 -3.91
CA CYS A 23 3.51 0.35 -2.94
C CYS A 23 4.52 1.51 -2.95
N ALA A 24 5.68 1.35 -3.57
CA ALA A 24 6.68 2.41 -3.71
C ALA A 24 6.47 3.30 -4.95
N GLN A 25 5.50 2.98 -5.81
CA GLN A 25 5.16 3.80 -6.97
C GLN A 25 4.47 5.09 -6.52
N THR A 26 4.84 6.20 -7.16
CA THR A 26 4.18 7.49 -6.98
C THR A 26 3.11 7.68 -8.05
N ASP A 27 1.95 8.23 -7.68
CA ASP A 27 0.88 8.63 -8.60
C ASP A 27 0.38 7.52 -9.54
N VAL A 28 0.39 6.26 -9.08
CA VAL A 28 -0.02 5.08 -9.89
C VAL A 28 -1.55 4.87 -9.92
N LEU A 29 -2.28 5.54 -9.04
CA LEU A 29 -3.74 5.46 -8.93
C LEU A 29 -4.34 6.87 -8.94
N ASP A 30 -5.42 7.05 -9.71
CA ASP A 30 -6.22 8.28 -9.75
C ASP A 30 -7.54 8.08 -8.99
N VAL A 31 -7.45 7.53 -7.78
CA VAL A 31 -8.61 7.29 -6.91
C VAL A 31 -8.29 7.73 -5.49
N LEU A 32 -9.25 8.42 -4.86
CA LEU A 32 -9.20 8.78 -3.45
C LEU A 32 -10.21 7.91 -2.67
N PRO A 33 -9.77 6.87 -1.94
CA PRO A 33 -10.67 6.04 -1.17
C PRO A 33 -11.25 6.84 0.02
N ILE A 34 -12.57 6.76 0.20
CA ILE A 34 -13.29 7.43 1.30
C ILE A 34 -14.01 6.38 2.13
N GLN A 35 -13.85 6.45 3.45
CA GLN A 35 -14.51 5.52 4.36
C GLN A 35 -16.00 5.88 4.50
N GLN A 36 -16.89 4.99 4.04
CA GLN A 36 -18.35 5.18 4.10
C GLN A 36 -18.94 4.57 5.37
N GLU A 37 -18.39 3.45 5.83
CA GLU A 37 -18.76 2.72 7.05
C GLU A 37 -17.49 2.13 7.69
N PRO A 38 -17.51 1.67 8.96
CA PRO A 38 -16.35 1.01 9.58
C PRO A 38 -15.82 -0.16 8.74
N GLY A 39 -14.63 0.04 8.14
CA GLY A 39 -13.97 -0.97 7.29
C GLY A 39 -14.41 -1.00 5.83
N VAL A 40 -15.33 -0.14 5.40
CA VAL A 40 -15.79 -0.05 4.00
C VAL A 40 -15.23 1.20 3.36
N LEU A 41 -14.38 1.02 2.34
CA LEU A 41 -13.86 2.08 1.50
C LEU A 41 -14.69 2.16 0.21
N GLY A 42 -15.35 3.28 0.00
CA GLY A 42 -15.98 3.63 -1.27
C GLY A 42 -15.12 4.60 -2.07
N ILE A 43 -15.63 4.93 -3.26
CA ILE A 43 -15.08 5.97 -4.13
C ILE A 43 -16.20 6.98 -4.32
N GLU A 44 -15.95 8.26 -4.04
CA GLU A 44 -16.87 9.35 -4.41
C GLU A 44 -16.47 9.88 -5.80
N ASN A 45 -17.46 10.19 -6.63
CA ASN A 45 -17.26 10.80 -7.96
C ASN A 45 -17.32 12.33 -7.87
#